data_AF-E2CLR0-F1
#
_entry.id   AF-E2CLR0-F1
#
_cell.length_a   1.000
_cell.length_b   1.000
_cell.length_c   1.000
_cell.angle_alpha   90.00
_cell.angle_beta   90.00
_cell.angle_gamma   90.00
#
_symmetry.space_group_name_H-M   'P 1'
#
loop_
_entity.id
_entity.type
_entity.pdbx_description
1 polymer ?
#
loop_
_entity_poly.entity_id
_entity_poly.type
_entity_poly.pdbx_seq_one_letter_code
_entity_poly.pdbx_strand_id
1 'polypeptide(L)'
;MCNINWELLFNISRTLSSRRNHSFVVLLTVCVTLGACGSRPETGALAVSHDPAPGAKEHTLLIATTRDRDATPDTYFNGERTKKGVDFAKATISVPPNHKPGNIEWPSSPPGNPNKDFVVRSASYIDSEKQFLNDLNRQLEKLPPKDRNVSLFIHGYNTKFAEGLYRFTQVTHDADMPEVPVLFTWASSGHLSDYIYDLNSAAIARDSLERTLVLLSKSRARNISILAHSMGNFLLMEMAARIDPKNKRLLEGKLRLVVMAAPDIDIDLFKANLKRIGVSGPPYVVVLSHDDRALQLSQTLAGGKERLGAFSNDDELAKLGAVVFDLTDIQGNDGTNHGKFAQLAQYAPQIENLIKNTQLKDLNIDNSSTAEAGVSNLGNLVSGATSSFLNLPLRLTTRQNQLIQGN
;
A
#
# COMPACT_ATOMS: atom_id res chain seq x y z
N MET A 1 16.58 3.04 7.19
CA MET A 1 16.57 3.16 5.72
C MET A 1 17.67 4.13 5.32
N CYS A 2 18.58 3.75 4.43
CA CYS A 2 19.76 4.55 4.11
C CYS A 2 19.34 5.83 3.38
N ASN A 3 19.66 6.98 3.95
CA ASN A 3 19.47 8.29 3.32
C ASN A 3 20.60 8.46 2.31
N ILE A 4 20.38 8.04 1.06
CA ILE A 4 21.34 8.30 -0.01
C ILE A 4 21.39 9.82 -0.18
N ASN A 5 22.52 10.42 0.20
CA ASN A 5 22.74 11.85 0.00
C ASN A 5 23.02 12.10 -1.49
N TRP A 6 21.97 12.34 -2.25
CA TRP A 6 22.01 12.53 -3.71
C TRP A 6 22.91 13.69 -4.16
N GLU A 7 23.15 14.66 -3.28
CA GLU A 7 24.12 15.76 -3.49
C GLU A 7 25.57 15.25 -3.65
N LEU A 8 25.92 14.15 -2.97
CA LEU A 8 27.27 13.60 -2.99
C LEU A 8 27.58 12.90 -4.33
N LEU A 9 26.57 12.28 -4.97
CA LEU A 9 26.73 11.61 -6.26
C LEU A 9 26.86 12.62 -7.42
N PHE A 10 26.21 13.78 -7.32
CA PHE A 10 26.33 14.84 -8.32
C PHE A 10 27.66 15.60 -8.27
N ASN A 11 28.26 15.77 -7.07
CA ASN A 11 29.52 16.51 -6.94
C ASN A 11 30.77 15.72 -7.34
N ILE A 12 30.73 14.38 -7.31
CA ILE A 12 31.88 13.54 -7.71
C ILE A 12 32.18 13.64 -9.22
N SER A 13 31.20 14.04 -10.05
CA SER A 13 31.42 14.19 -11.50
C SER A 13 32.19 15.45 -11.89
N ARG A 14 32.43 16.40 -10.97
CA ARG A 14 33.04 17.71 -11.29
C ARG A 14 34.47 17.93 -10.78
N THR A 15 35.03 17.04 -9.97
CA THR A 15 36.37 17.23 -9.38
C THR A 15 37.30 16.03 -9.57
N LEU A 16 37.42 15.52 -10.80
CA LEU A 16 38.47 14.57 -11.17
C LEU A 16 39.38 15.15 -12.25
N SER A 17 40.08 16.23 -11.88
CA SER A 17 41.34 16.59 -12.52
C SER A 17 42.41 16.80 -11.44
N SER A 18 43.51 16.06 -11.57
CA SER A 18 44.74 16.18 -10.75
C SER A 18 44.75 15.47 -9.39
N ARG A 19 45.14 14.19 -9.41
CA ARG A 19 46.12 13.50 -8.52
C ARG A 19 45.75 12.01 -8.35
N ARG A 20 46.39 11.18 -9.17
CA ARG A 20 46.11 9.74 -9.39
C ARG A 20 46.21 8.84 -8.14
N ASN A 21 46.77 9.32 -7.04
CA ASN A 21 46.98 8.53 -5.82
C ASN A 21 46.01 8.86 -4.66
N HIS A 22 45.22 9.94 -4.74
CA HIS A 22 44.20 10.26 -3.73
C HIS A 22 42.80 9.78 -4.12
N SER A 23 42.53 9.63 -5.43
CA SER A 23 41.26 9.08 -5.93
C SER A 23 41.03 7.63 -5.48
N PHE A 24 42.07 6.81 -5.33
CA PHE A 24 41.92 5.42 -4.92
C PHE A 24 41.52 5.27 -3.43
N VAL A 25 42.09 6.08 -2.54
CA VAL A 25 41.80 6.02 -1.10
C VAL A 25 40.41 6.59 -0.79
N VAL A 26 40.00 7.66 -1.50
CA VAL A 26 38.64 8.20 -1.39
C VAL A 26 37.60 7.20 -1.93
N LEU A 27 37.87 6.55 -3.07
CA LEU A 27 36.98 5.53 -3.63
C LEU A 27 36.85 4.31 -2.71
N LEU A 28 37.95 3.87 -2.09
CA LEU A 28 37.93 2.75 -1.14
C LEU A 28 37.17 3.09 0.14
N THR A 29 37.31 4.32 0.65
CA THR A 29 36.61 4.78 1.87
C THR A 29 35.11 4.98 1.62
N VAL A 30 34.72 5.43 0.42
CA VAL A 30 33.31 5.46 -0.02
C VAL A 30 32.74 4.05 -0.18
N CYS A 31 33.50 3.10 -0.75
CA CYS A 31 33.03 1.70 -0.85
C CYS A 31 32.89 1.00 0.51
N VAL A 32 33.78 1.27 1.48
CA VAL A 32 33.70 0.68 2.83
C VAL A 32 32.57 1.30 3.66
N THR A 33 32.23 2.58 3.44
CA THR A 33 31.09 3.23 4.13
C THR A 33 29.73 2.88 3.52
N LEU A 34 29.67 2.43 2.25
CA LEU A 34 28.46 1.90 1.62
C LEU A 34 28.13 0.45 2.05
N GLY A 35 29.06 -0.27 2.68
CA GLY A 35 28.87 -1.64 3.17
C GLY A 35 28.03 -1.76 4.45
N ALA A 36 27.74 -0.66 5.15
CA ALA A 36 26.88 -0.64 6.34
C ALA A 36 25.39 -0.48 6.00
N CYS A 37 24.96 -0.91 4.81
CA CYS A 37 23.55 -1.01 4.47
C CYS A 37 22.93 -2.13 5.31
N GLY A 38 22.01 -1.78 6.22
CA GLY A 38 21.20 -2.77 6.92
C GLY A 38 20.60 -3.75 5.91
N SER A 39 20.84 -5.04 6.11
CA SER A 39 20.34 -6.09 5.25
C SER A 39 18.82 -5.99 5.17
N ARG A 40 18.28 -6.01 3.94
CA ARG A 40 16.83 -6.13 3.74
C ARG A 40 16.39 -7.53 4.18
N PRO A 41 15.17 -7.69 4.70
CA PRO A 41 14.67 -8.97 5.22
C PRO A 41 14.38 -9.93 4.05
N GLU A 42 15.41 -10.64 3.60
CA GLU A 42 15.32 -11.60 2.50
C GLU A 42 15.36 -13.01 3.05
N THR A 43 16.53 -13.48 3.44
CA THR A 43 16.72 -14.85 3.92
C THR A 43 16.43 -14.99 5.40
N GLY A 44 15.63 -16.00 5.76
CA GLY A 44 15.33 -16.32 7.15
C GLY A 44 14.45 -15.30 7.87
N ALA A 45 13.90 -14.32 7.15
CA ALA A 45 13.12 -13.23 7.71
C ALA A 45 11.83 -13.69 8.40
N LEU A 46 11.37 -14.92 8.13
CA LEU A 46 10.20 -15.51 8.76
C LEU A 46 10.55 -16.51 9.87
N ALA A 47 11.78 -16.49 10.40
CA ALA A 47 12.16 -17.38 11.50
C ALA A 47 11.26 -17.12 12.72
N VAL A 48 10.72 -18.20 13.28
CA VAL A 48 9.69 -18.11 14.32
C VAL A 48 10.30 -17.77 15.67
N SER A 49 9.76 -16.75 16.33
CA SER A 49 10.07 -16.40 17.71
C SER A 49 9.02 -16.97 18.67
N HIS A 50 9.48 -17.79 19.61
CA HIS A 50 8.65 -18.39 20.65
C HIS A 50 8.69 -17.63 21.99
N ASP A 51 9.49 -16.58 22.08
CA ASP A 51 9.68 -15.83 23.32
C ASP A 51 8.38 -15.13 23.75
N PRO A 52 8.02 -15.16 25.04
CA PRO A 52 6.85 -14.44 25.52
C PRO A 52 7.06 -12.92 25.41
N ALA A 53 6.01 -12.21 25.02
CA ALA A 53 5.98 -10.74 25.06
C ALA A 53 4.62 -10.25 25.56
N PRO A 54 4.47 -10.09 26.89
CA PRO A 54 3.27 -9.51 27.47
C PRO A 54 2.95 -8.15 26.84
N GLY A 55 1.71 -7.97 26.40
CA GLY A 55 1.24 -6.73 25.78
C GLY A 55 1.51 -6.61 24.28
N ALA A 56 2.24 -7.56 23.66
CA ALA A 56 2.37 -7.61 22.21
C ALA A 56 1.03 -8.02 21.57
N LYS A 57 0.76 -7.51 20.36
CA LYS A 57 -0.46 -7.84 19.61
C LYS A 57 -0.12 -8.69 18.39
N GLU A 58 -0.82 -9.80 18.22
CA GLU A 58 -0.63 -10.71 17.09
C GLU A 58 -1.68 -10.48 15.99
N HIS A 59 -1.22 -10.49 14.74
CA HIS A 59 -2.06 -10.34 13.55
C HIS A 59 -1.83 -11.54 12.63
N THR A 60 -2.89 -12.27 12.30
CA THR A 60 -2.83 -13.39 11.35
C THR A 60 -3.26 -12.93 9.96
N LEU A 61 -2.32 -12.94 9.01
CA LEU A 61 -2.54 -12.55 7.63
C LEU A 61 -2.69 -13.79 6.75
N LEU A 62 -3.68 -13.77 5.85
CA LEU A 62 -3.76 -14.71 4.74
C LEU A 62 -3.07 -14.12 3.52
N ILE A 63 -2.39 -14.96 2.75
CA ILE A 63 -1.49 -14.52 1.69
C ILE A 63 -1.87 -15.24 0.41
N ALA A 64 -2.15 -14.47 -0.64
CA ALA A 64 -2.24 -14.95 -2.01
C ALA A 64 -1.07 -14.35 -2.79
N THR A 65 -0.33 -15.17 -3.52
CA THR A 65 0.94 -14.73 -4.12
C THR A 65 1.18 -15.28 -5.52
N THR A 66 1.83 -14.48 -6.37
CA THR A 66 2.38 -14.93 -7.65
C THR A 66 3.89 -15.20 -7.57
N ARG A 67 4.48 -15.11 -6.38
CA ARG A 67 5.88 -15.46 -6.11
C ARG A 67 6.07 -16.97 -6.07
N ASP A 68 7.22 -17.43 -6.53
CA ASP A 68 7.60 -18.83 -6.37
C ASP A 68 8.06 -19.12 -4.94
N ARG A 69 7.85 -20.36 -4.50
CA ARG A 69 8.30 -20.79 -3.16
C ARG A 69 9.83 -20.80 -3.10
N ASP A 70 10.37 -20.39 -1.96
CA ASP A 70 11.80 -20.46 -1.67
C ASP A 70 12.10 -21.68 -0.80
N ALA A 71 13.12 -22.46 -1.20
CA ALA A 71 13.56 -23.63 -0.46
C ALA A 71 14.45 -23.28 0.75
N THR A 72 14.95 -22.04 0.80
CA THR A 72 15.76 -21.55 1.90
C THR A 72 14.93 -21.48 3.18
N PRO A 73 15.44 -21.98 4.33
CA PRO A 73 14.72 -21.97 5.59
C PRO A 73 14.18 -20.59 5.93
N ASP A 74 12.94 -20.55 6.40
CA ASP A 74 12.29 -19.35 6.93
C ASP A 74 12.24 -18.15 5.96
N THR A 75 12.30 -18.40 4.64
CA THR A 75 12.19 -17.37 3.59
C THR A 75 10.82 -17.37 2.88
N TYR A 76 10.22 -18.55 2.71
CA TYR A 76 8.89 -18.81 2.12
C TYR A 76 8.74 -18.49 0.63
N PHE A 77 8.87 -17.24 0.21
CA PHE A 77 8.67 -16.83 -1.18
C PHE A 77 9.75 -15.87 -1.65
N ASN A 78 10.19 -16.05 -2.89
CA ASN A 78 11.26 -15.25 -3.48
C ASN A 78 10.73 -14.18 -4.46
N GLY A 79 11.65 -13.57 -5.21
CA GLY A 79 11.34 -12.59 -6.25
C GLY A 79 10.85 -13.19 -7.56
N GLU A 80 10.94 -14.51 -7.74
CA GLU A 80 10.60 -15.19 -9.00
C GLU A 80 9.11 -15.45 -9.17
N ARG A 81 8.69 -15.61 -10.42
CA ARG A 81 7.29 -15.86 -10.78
C ARG A 81 6.94 -17.34 -10.61
N THR A 82 5.87 -17.63 -9.89
CA THR A 82 5.36 -19.00 -9.78
C THR A 82 4.74 -19.48 -11.10
N LYS A 83 4.91 -20.76 -11.40
CA LYS A 83 4.25 -21.42 -12.55
C LYS A 83 2.80 -21.83 -12.26
N LYS A 84 2.35 -21.73 -11.00
CA LYS A 84 1.00 -22.15 -10.56
C LYS A 84 -0.09 -21.09 -10.82
N GLY A 85 0.29 -19.88 -11.23
CA GLY A 85 -0.58 -18.71 -11.24
C GLY A 85 -0.66 -18.06 -9.85
N VAL A 86 -1.34 -18.72 -8.91
CA VAL A 86 -1.43 -18.30 -7.49
C VAL A 86 -0.98 -19.43 -6.56
N ASP A 87 -0.15 -19.09 -5.58
CA ASP A 87 0.15 -19.90 -4.40
C ASP A 87 -0.37 -19.20 -3.13
N PHE A 88 -0.46 -19.93 -2.02
CA PHE A 88 -1.07 -19.44 -0.79
C PHE A 88 -0.22 -19.73 0.45
N ALA A 89 -0.34 -18.85 1.43
CA ALA A 89 0.24 -19.03 2.75
C ALA A 89 -0.56 -18.29 3.81
N LYS A 90 -0.18 -18.50 5.07
CA LYS A 90 -0.58 -17.69 6.21
C LYS A 90 0.61 -17.41 7.09
N ALA A 91 0.59 -16.25 7.74
CA ALA A 91 1.58 -15.89 8.74
C ALA A 91 0.91 -15.13 9.88
N THR A 92 1.40 -15.35 11.10
CA THR A 92 1.03 -14.57 12.28
C THR A 92 2.24 -13.76 12.68
N ILE A 93 2.08 -12.44 12.71
CA ILE A 93 3.14 -11.49 13.05
C ILE A 93 2.77 -10.79 14.36
N SER A 94 3.72 -10.74 15.29
CA SER A 94 3.58 -10.03 16.56
C SER A 94 4.14 -8.63 16.43
N VAL A 95 3.37 -7.63 16.87
CA VAL A 95 3.76 -6.22 16.98
C VAL A 95 4.12 -5.93 18.44
N PRO A 96 5.29 -5.32 18.71
CA PRO A 96 5.79 -5.15 20.06
C PRO A 96 4.99 -4.08 20.84
N PRO A 97 4.95 -4.12 22.18
CA PRO A 97 4.17 -3.17 22.99
C PRO A 97 4.58 -1.71 22.84
N ASN A 98 5.84 -1.46 22.45
CA ASN A 98 6.44 -0.13 22.29
C ASN A 98 6.41 0.38 20.84
N HIS A 99 5.58 -0.22 19.98
CA HIS A 99 5.44 0.13 18.57
C HIS A 99 5.13 1.63 18.37
N LYS A 100 5.77 2.21 17.35
CA LYS A 100 5.52 3.59 16.92
C LYS A 100 4.78 3.59 15.57
N PRO A 101 3.64 4.30 15.46
CA PRO A 101 2.89 4.34 14.21
C PRO A 101 3.72 4.71 12.99
N GLY A 102 3.49 3.99 11.88
CA GLY A 102 4.19 4.12 10.61
C GLY A 102 5.55 3.42 10.52
N ASN A 103 6.14 3.03 11.66
CA ASN A 103 7.43 2.37 11.69
C ASN A 103 7.29 0.85 11.62
N ILE A 104 8.33 0.17 11.15
CA ILE A 104 8.46 -1.27 11.40
C ILE A 104 9.71 -1.41 12.24
N GLU A 105 9.55 -1.85 13.48
CA GLU A 105 10.66 -2.20 14.36
C GLU A 105 11.30 -3.51 13.85
N TRP A 106 12.21 -3.37 12.89
CA TRP A 106 12.89 -4.50 12.26
C TRP A 106 13.86 -5.19 13.24
N PRO A 107 13.84 -6.53 13.33
CA PRO A 107 14.85 -7.23 14.08
C PRO A 107 16.21 -7.08 13.40
N SER A 108 17.26 -6.86 14.21
CA SER A 108 18.65 -6.84 13.70
C SER A 108 19.11 -8.21 13.18
N SER A 109 18.49 -9.28 13.68
CA SER A 109 18.69 -10.67 13.22
C SER A 109 17.43 -11.49 13.54
N PRO A 110 16.96 -12.37 12.63
CA PRO A 110 15.88 -13.30 12.94
C PRO A 110 16.27 -14.26 14.09
N PRO A 111 15.30 -14.76 14.89
CA PRO A 111 13.87 -14.50 14.84
C PRO A 111 13.41 -13.19 15.54
N GLY A 112 14.35 -12.36 16.02
CA GLY A 112 14.05 -11.08 16.70
C GLY A 112 13.55 -11.21 18.14
N ASN A 113 13.40 -10.07 18.82
CA ASN A 113 12.84 -9.98 20.17
C ASN A 113 11.41 -9.41 20.12
N PRO A 114 10.37 -10.19 20.47
CA PRO A 114 8.97 -9.75 20.37
C PRO A 114 8.57 -8.58 21.30
N ASN A 115 9.40 -8.24 22.29
CA ASN A 115 9.17 -7.06 23.14
C ASN A 115 9.68 -5.76 22.50
N LYS A 116 10.41 -5.84 21.38
CA LYS A 116 11.06 -4.70 20.72
C LYS A 116 10.85 -4.66 19.22
N ASP A 117 10.70 -5.82 18.60
CA ASP A 117 10.70 -6.01 17.17
C ASP A 117 9.38 -6.62 16.69
N PHE A 118 9.08 -6.41 15.42
CA PHE A 118 8.11 -7.23 14.71
C PHE A 118 8.71 -8.63 14.52
N VAL A 119 8.00 -9.67 14.98
CA VAL A 119 8.49 -11.05 14.85
C VAL A 119 7.42 -11.99 14.31
N VAL A 120 7.86 -13.05 13.65
CA VAL A 120 6.96 -14.12 13.19
C VAL A 120 6.65 -15.06 14.34
N ARG A 121 5.37 -15.33 14.57
CA ARG A 121 4.85 -16.30 15.56
C ARG A 121 4.51 -17.64 14.94
N SER A 122 4.10 -17.61 13.69
CA SER A 122 3.89 -18.80 12.87
C SER A 122 3.87 -18.41 11.41
N ALA A 123 4.36 -19.27 10.53
CA ALA A 123 4.13 -19.20 9.10
C ALA A 123 3.88 -20.60 8.56
N SER A 124 3.08 -20.73 7.50
CA SER A 124 2.84 -22.02 6.83
C SER A 124 2.25 -21.80 5.44
N TYR A 125 2.60 -22.68 4.50
CA TYR A 125 1.91 -22.75 3.22
C TYR A 125 0.45 -23.21 3.38
N ILE A 126 -0.38 -22.84 2.41
CA ILE A 126 -1.75 -23.33 2.25
C ILE A 126 -1.81 -24.00 0.87
N ASP A 127 -2.20 -25.26 0.83
CA ASP A 127 -2.03 -26.08 -0.38
C ASP A 127 -3.17 -25.96 -1.39
N SER A 128 -4.28 -25.29 -1.04
CA SER A 128 -5.42 -25.13 -1.95
C SER A 128 -6.27 -23.88 -1.68
N GLU A 129 -6.97 -23.41 -2.71
CA GLU A 129 -7.98 -22.36 -2.60
C GLU A 129 -9.08 -22.71 -1.59
N LYS A 130 -9.49 -23.99 -1.53
CA LYS A 130 -10.51 -24.44 -0.58
C LYS A 130 -10.03 -24.25 0.85
N GLN A 131 -8.78 -24.60 1.14
CA GLN A 131 -8.20 -24.38 2.46
C GLN A 131 -8.02 -22.89 2.77
N PHE A 132 -7.58 -22.09 1.79
CA PHE A 132 -7.51 -20.63 1.93
C PHE A 132 -8.86 -20.03 2.31
N LEU A 133 -9.92 -20.42 1.60
CA LEU A 133 -11.29 -19.95 1.84
C LEU A 133 -11.82 -20.39 3.21
N ASN A 134 -11.50 -21.61 3.64
CA ASN A 134 -11.85 -22.11 4.96
C ASN A 134 -11.14 -21.34 6.08
N ASP A 135 -9.84 -21.08 5.93
CA ASP A 135 -9.07 -20.30 6.89
C ASP A 135 -9.57 -18.84 6.95
N LEU A 136 -9.93 -18.25 5.81
CA LEU A 136 -10.56 -16.92 5.72
C LEU A 136 -11.90 -16.88 6.46
N ASN A 137 -12.80 -17.83 6.18
CA ASN A 137 -14.09 -17.91 6.84
C ASN A 137 -13.96 -18.08 8.35
N ARG A 138 -13.00 -18.90 8.80
CA ARG A 138 -12.71 -19.07 10.23
C ARG A 138 -12.28 -17.78 10.91
N GLN A 139 -11.49 -16.94 10.23
CA GLN A 139 -11.13 -15.62 10.76
C GLN A 139 -12.33 -14.67 10.78
N LEU A 140 -13.11 -14.63 9.70
CA LEU A 140 -14.31 -13.79 9.60
C LEU A 140 -15.37 -14.15 10.64
N GLU A 141 -15.49 -15.43 11.00
CA GLU A 141 -16.45 -15.89 12.00
C GLU A 141 -16.14 -15.43 13.43
N LYS A 142 -14.90 -15.01 13.70
CA LYS A 142 -14.53 -14.35 14.96
C LYS A 142 -15.11 -12.94 15.07
N LEU A 143 -15.52 -12.34 13.96
CA LEU A 143 -16.12 -11.02 13.90
C LEU A 143 -17.66 -11.11 13.91
N PRO A 144 -18.35 -10.11 14.50
CA PRO A 144 -19.81 -10.00 14.41
C PRO A 144 -20.28 -10.03 12.95
N PRO A 145 -21.42 -10.66 12.60
CA PRO A 145 -21.88 -10.79 11.22
C PRO A 145 -21.89 -9.50 10.40
N LYS A 146 -22.20 -8.36 11.04
CA LYS A 146 -22.25 -7.04 10.40
C LYS A 146 -20.86 -6.46 10.06
N ASP A 147 -19.81 -6.93 10.75
CA ASP A 147 -18.44 -6.40 10.70
C ASP A 147 -17.47 -7.35 9.99
N ARG A 148 -17.97 -8.44 9.36
CA ARG A 148 -17.16 -9.41 8.62
C ARG A 148 -16.64 -8.81 7.32
N ASN A 149 -15.59 -8.01 7.38
CA ASN A 149 -14.96 -7.38 6.22
C ASN A 149 -13.56 -7.95 5.99
N VAL A 150 -13.09 -7.81 4.74
CA VAL A 150 -11.72 -8.17 4.34
C VAL A 150 -11.01 -6.92 3.86
N SER A 151 -9.78 -6.75 4.31
CA SER A 151 -8.85 -5.76 3.77
C SER A 151 -7.79 -6.45 2.92
N LEU A 152 -7.72 -6.10 1.65
CA LEU A 152 -6.74 -6.61 0.70
C LEU A 152 -5.62 -5.58 0.48
N PHE A 153 -4.38 -5.93 0.81
CA PHE A 153 -3.23 -5.08 0.52
C PHE A 153 -2.46 -5.56 -0.71
N ILE A 154 -2.09 -4.63 -1.58
CA ILE A 154 -1.27 -4.85 -2.78
C ILE A 154 -0.02 -3.96 -2.67
N HIS A 155 1.15 -4.57 -2.53
CA HIS A 155 2.41 -3.81 -2.39
C HIS A 155 2.91 -3.21 -3.72
N GLY A 156 3.91 -2.35 -3.60
CA GLY A 156 4.56 -1.66 -4.71
C GLY A 156 5.80 -2.34 -5.29
N TYR A 157 6.51 -1.58 -6.11
CA TYR A 157 7.79 -1.90 -6.73
C TYR A 157 8.90 -2.19 -5.71
N ASN A 158 9.92 -2.95 -6.10
CA ASN A 158 11.13 -3.19 -5.30
C ASN A 158 10.79 -3.65 -3.87
N THR A 159 9.90 -4.62 -3.74
CA THR A 159 9.41 -5.12 -2.44
C THR A 159 9.69 -6.60 -2.31
N LYS A 160 10.40 -7.00 -1.26
CA LYS A 160 10.60 -8.42 -0.89
C LYS A 160 9.35 -8.97 -0.19
N PHE A 161 9.20 -10.28 -0.16
CA PHE A 161 8.04 -10.94 0.45
C PHE A 161 7.83 -10.51 1.93
N ALA A 162 8.88 -10.59 2.75
CA ALA A 162 8.80 -10.20 4.16
C ALA A 162 8.49 -8.71 4.34
N GLU A 163 9.00 -7.83 3.46
CA GLU A 163 8.71 -6.40 3.52
C GLU A 163 7.23 -6.09 3.29
N GLY A 164 6.61 -6.71 2.29
CA GLY A 164 5.17 -6.58 2.06
C GLY A 164 4.34 -7.11 3.23
N LEU A 165 4.73 -8.24 3.81
CA LEU A 165 4.06 -8.86 4.95
C LEU A 165 4.12 -8.00 6.23
N TYR A 166 5.31 -7.53 6.58
CA TYR A 166 5.52 -6.70 7.77
C TYR A 166 4.89 -5.33 7.61
N ARG A 167 4.97 -4.73 6.41
CA ARG A 167 4.32 -3.45 6.13
C ARG A 167 2.82 -3.54 6.26
N PHE A 168 2.19 -4.60 5.74
CA PHE A 168 0.74 -4.74 5.87
C PHE A 168 0.32 -5.04 7.31
N THR A 169 1.13 -5.81 8.05
CA THR A 169 0.93 -6.00 9.49
C THR A 169 0.95 -4.67 10.23
N GLN A 170 1.94 -3.81 9.96
CA GLN A 170 2.05 -2.48 10.55
C GLN A 170 0.82 -1.62 10.24
N VAL A 171 0.41 -1.56 8.97
CA VAL A 171 -0.78 -0.78 8.57
C VAL A 171 -2.04 -1.31 9.24
N THR A 172 -2.21 -2.64 9.33
CA THR A 172 -3.35 -3.28 9.99
C THR A 172 -3.39 -2.95 11.48
N HIS A 173 -2.23 -3.00 12.13
CA HIS A 173 -2.08 -2.67 13.55
C HIS A 173 -2.40 -1.20 13.81
N ASP A 174 -1.77 -0.29 13.07
CA ASP A 174 -1.92 1.14 13.29
C ASP A 174 -3.34 1.62 13.00
N ALA A 175 -3.98 1.07 11.97
CA ALA A 175 -5.36 1.39 11.65
C ALA A 175 -6.40 0.84 12.64
N ASP A 176 -5.97 0.02 13.61
CA ASP A 176 -6.85 -0.76 14.49
C ASP A 176 -7.96 -1.46 13.68
N MET A 177 -7.58 -2.01 12.54
CA MET A 177 -8.51 -2.36 11.47
C MET A 177 -9.37 -3.57 11.88
N PRO A 178 -10.71 -3.43 12.00
CA PRO A 178 -11.59 -4.52 12.45
C PRO A 178 -11.95 -5.47 11.30
N GLU A 179 -10.97 -5.83 10.47
CA GLU A 179 -11.13 -6.59 9.23
C GLU A 179 -10.14 -7.75 9.19
N VAL A 180 -10.44 -8.78 8.41
CA VAL A 180 -9.48 -9.87 8.19
C VAL A 180 -8.45 -9.44 7.13
N PRO A 181 -7.15 -9.36 7.47
CA PRO A 181 -6.13 -8.89 6.54
C PRO A 181 -5.72 -10.00 5.54
N VAL A 182 -5.79 -9.67 4.26
CA VAL A 182 -5.29 -10.49 3.15
C VAL A 182 -4.20 -9.73 2.39
N LEU A 183 -3.00 -10.30 2.32
CA LEU A 183 -1.92 -9.79 1.49
C LEU A 183 -2.01 -10.41 0.10
N PHE A 184 -2.09 -9.58 -0.93
CA PHE A 184 -1.76 -9.98 -2.30
C PHE A 184 -0.34 -9.52 -2.63
N THR A 185 0.57 -10.46 -2.81
CA THR A 185 1.97 -10.17 -3.13
C THR A 185 2.36 -10.73 -4.50
N TRP A 186 2.83 -9.85 -5.37
CA TRP A 186 3.26 -10.22 -6.71
C TRP A 186 4.78 -10.37 -6.76
N ALA A 187 5.29 -11.07 -7.79
CA ALA A 187 6.71 -11.36 -8.00
C ALA A 187 7.56 -10.12 -8.33
N SER A 188 7.65 -9.17 -7.39
CA SER A 188 8.65 -8.12 -7.39
C SER A 188 10.00 -8.74 -7.00
N SER A 189 11.05 -8.45 -7.78
CA SER A 189 12.38 -9.00 -7.53
C SER A 189 12.99 -8.46 -6.23
N GLY A 190 12.50 -7.32 -5.74
CA GLY A 190 13.08 -6.64 -4.58
C GLY A 190 14.40 -5.93 -4.88
N HIS A 191 14.68 -5.59 -6.15
CA HIS A 191 15.87 -4.84 -6.55
C HIS A 191 15.53 -3.55 -7.33
N LEU A 192 16.25 -2.47 -7.03
CA LEU A 192 16.11 -1.16 -7.67
C LEU A 192 16.50 -1.15 -9.16
N SER A 193 17.31 -2.11 -9.62
CA SER A 193 17.70 -2.22 -11.02
C SER A 193 16.61 -2.86 -11.90
N ASP A 194 15.68 -3.58 -11.29
CA ASP A 194 14.82 -4.53 -11.97
C ASP A 194 13.44 -3.95 -12.31
N TYR A 195 13.38 -2.64 -12.54
CA TYR A 195 12.13 -1.93 -12.82
C TYR A 195 11.30 -2.58 -13.94
N ILE A 196 11.95 -2.97 -15.05
CA ILE A 196 11.28 -3.62 -16.19
C ILE A 196 10.77 -5.02 -15.81
N TYR A 197 11.53 -5.76 -15.00
CA TYR A 197 11.10 -7.07 -14.52
C TYR A 197 9.84 -6.92 -13.66
N ASP A 198 9.86 -5.99 -12.71
CA ASP A 198 8.75 -5.72 -11.80
C ASP A 198 7.50 -5.26 -12.54
N LEU A 199 7.63 -4.35 -13.51
CA LEU A 199 6.51 -3.90 -14.35
C LEU A 199 5.87 -5.08 -15.10
N ASN A 200 6.69 -5.96 -15.68
CA ASN A 200 6.22 -7.16 -16.36
C ASN A 200 5.60 -8.18 -15.38
N SER A 201 6.18 -8.35 -14.19
CA SER A 201 5.67 -9.23 -13.14
C SER A 201 4.31 -8.75 -12.63
N ALA A 202 4.15 -7.44 -12.43
CA ALA A 202 2.88 -6.81 -12.10
C ALA A 202 1.84 -7.07 -13.21
N ALA A 203 2.20 -6.85 -14.48
CA ALA A 203 1.29 -7.12 -15.61
C ALA A 203 0.90 -8.62 -15.72
N ILE A 204 1.81 -9.54 -15.40
CA ILE A 204 1.50 -10.98 -15.35
C ILE A 204 0.55 -11.31 -14.19
N ALA A 205 0.66 -10.60 -13.06
CA ALA A 205 -0.13 -10.86 -11.86
C ALA A 205 -1.61 -10.46 -11.97
N ARG A 206 -2.05 -9.79 -13.06
CA ARG A 206 -3.44 -9.30 -13.25
C ARG A 206 -4.48 -10.40 -13.07
N ASP A 207 -4.32 -11.51 -13.78
CA ASP A 207 -5.26 -12.63 -13.75
C ASP A 207 -5.29 -13.29 -12.35
N SER A 208 -4.16 -13.28 -11.67
CA SER A 208 -4.02 -13.82 -10.31
C SER A 208 -4.67 -12.92 -9.26
N LEU A 209 -4.61 -11.60 -9.45
CA LEU A 209 -5.33 -10.63 -8.61
C LEU A 209 -6.84 -10.75 -8.81
N GLU A 210 -7.31 -10.86 -10.07
CA GLU A 210 -8.73 -11.11 -10.36
C GLU A 210 -9.21 -12.40 -9.70
N ARG A 211 -8.46 -13.50 -9.88
CA ARG A 211 -8.75 -14.79 -9.25
C ARG A 211 -8.81 -14.70 -7.73
N THR A 212 -7.90 -13.93 -7.12
CA THR A 212 -7.89 -13.70 -5.67
C THR A 212 -9.14 -12.94 -5.24
N LEU A 213 -9.51 -11.85 -5.89
CA LEU A 213 -10.72 -11.09 -5.55
C LEU A 213 -11.99 -11.94 -5.72
N VAL A 214 -12.07 -12.75 -6.78
CA VAL A 214 -13.16 -13.70 -6.98
C VAL A 214 -13.19 -14.75 -5.86
N LEU A 215 -12.03 -15.23 -5.39
CA LEU A 215 -11.97 -16.14 -4.25
C LEU A 215 -12.46 -15.47 -2.95
N LEU A 216 -12.04 -14.23 -2.69
CA LEU A 216 -12.46 -13.45 -1.52
C LEU A 216 -13.97 -13.18 -1.52
N SER A 217 -14.56 -12.86 -2.67
CA SER A 217 -16.01 -12.62 -2.79
C SER A 217 -16.88 -13.86 -2.53
N LYS A 218 -16.32 -15.06 -2.64
CA LYS A 218 -16.98 -16.35 -2.30
C LYS A 218 -16.93 -16.67 -0.80
N SER A 219 -16.25 -15.86 0.01
CA SER A 219 -16.17 -16.04 1.46
C SER A 219 -17.44 -15.54 2.17
N ARG A 220 -17.45 -15.68 3.49
CA ARG A 220 -18.45 -15.09 4.39
C ARG A 220 -18.25 -13.59 4.60
N ALA A 221 -17.31 -12.96 3.88
CA ALA A 221 -17.09 -11.53 3.96
C ALA A 221 -18.30 -10.78 3.41
N ARG A 222 -18.75 -9.77 4.15
CA ARG A 222 -19.74 -8.80 3.72
C ARG A 222 -19.15 -7.88 2.66
N ASN A 223 -18.00 -7.28 2.96
CA ASN A 223 -17.32 -6.36 2.07
C ASN A 223 -15.83 -6.67 1.93
N ILE A 224 -15.25 -6.17 0.84
CA ILE A 224 -13.82 -6.16 0.53
C ILE A 224 -13.39 -4.71 0.34
N SER A 225 -12.36 -4.30 1.08
CA SER A 225 -11.66 -3.03 0.90
C SER A 225 -10.27 -3.31 0.35
N ILE A 226 -9.79 -2.48 -0.58
CA ILE A 226 -8.47 -2.65 -1.22
C ILE A 226 -7.59 -1.46 -0.84
N LEU A 227 -6.37 -1.74 -0.41
CA LEU A 227 -5.29 -0.77 -0.26
C LEU A 227 -4.15 -1.17 -1.22
N ALA A 228 -3.95 -0.39 -2.28
CA ALA A 228 -2.87 -0.60 -3.23
C ALA A 228 -1.81 0.50 -3.08
N HIS A 229 -0.54 0.12 -2.99
CA HIS A 229 0.59 1.05 -2.85
C HIS A 229 1.43 1.11 -4.12
N SER A 230 1.83 2.31 -4.54
CA SER A 230 2.82 2.51 -5.61
C SER A 230 2.44 1.74 -6.88
N MET A 231 3.35 0.94 -7.45
CA MET A 231 3.14 0.14 -8.67
C MET A 231 2.05 -0.93 -8.49
N GLY A 232 1.66 -1.26 -7.26
CA GLY A 232 0.47 -2.07 -7.00
C GLY A 232 -0.82 -1.43 -7.57
N ASN A 233 -0.86 -0.11 -7.72
CA ASN A 233 -1.96 0.61 -8.36
C ASN A 233 -1.99 0.42 -9.88
N PHE A 234 -0.83 0.34 -10.53
CA PHE A 234 -0.74 -0.06 -11.94
C PHE A 234 -1.37 -1.44 -12.15
N LEU A 235 -0.98 -2.41 -11.33
CA LEU A 235 -1.55 -3.76 -11.35
C LEU A 235 -3.07 -3.74 -11.12
N LEU A 236 -3.54 -3.06 -10.08
CA LEU A 236 -4.96 -2.98 -9.74
C LEU A 236 -5.79 -2.40 -10.90
N MET A 237 -5.36 -1.28 -11.48
CA MET A 237 -6.09 -0.61 -12.55
C MET A 237 -6.07 -1.40 -13.85
N GLU A 238 -4.94 -2.02 -14.19
CA GLU A 238 -4.84 -2.87 -15.36
C GLU A 238 -5.71 -4.13 -15.26
N MET A 239 -5.79 -4.73 -14.07
CA MET A 239 -6.72 -5.83 -13.80
C MET A 239 -8.17 -5.34 -13.95
N ALA A 240 -8.52 -4.23 -13.29
CA ALA A 240 -9.87 -3.69 -13.32
C ALA A 240 -10.35 -3.30 -14.73
N ALA A 241 -9.48 -2.80 -15.60
CA ALA A 241 -9.82 -2.48 -16.98
C ALA A 241 -10.07 -3.71 -17.87
N ARG A 242 -9.61 -4.89 -17.44
CA ARG A 242 -9.64 -6.15 -18.22
C ARG A 242 -10.51 -7.24 -17.58
N ILE A 243 -11.03 -7.00 -16.39
CA ILE A 243 -11.82 -7.95 -15.61
C ILE A 243 -12.95 -8.57 -16.45
N ASP A 244 -13.17 -9.87 -16.28
CA ASP A 244 -14.30 -10.54 -16.94
C ASP A 244 -15.63 -9.91 -16.47
N PRO A 245 -16.59 -9.59 -17.37
CA PRO A 245 -17.85 -8.97 -17.00
C PRO A 245 -18.66 -9.72 -15.92
N LYS A 246 -18.56 -11.06 -15.88
CA LYS A 246 -19.19 -11.89 -14.84
C LYS A 246 -18.52 -11.66 -13.48
N ASN A 247 -17.20 -11.59 -13.46
CA ASN A 247 -16.44 -11.34 -12.24
C ASN A 247 -16.62 -9.90 -11.77
N LYS A 248 -16.68 -8.93 -12.69
CA LYS A 248 -17.02 -7.53 -12.38
C LYS A 248 -18.33 -7.43 -11.59
N ARG A 249 -19.41 -8.02 -12.12
CA ARG A 249 -20.72 -8.02 -11.45
C ARG A 249 -20.69 -8.71 -10.08
N LEU A 250 -19.89 -9.76 -9.93
CA LEU A 250 -19.71 -10.43 -8.63
C LEU A 250 -19.02 -9.51 -7.61
N LEU A 251 -18.03 -8.74 -8.04
CA LEU A 251 -17.26 -7.83 -7.18
C LEU A 251 -17.98 -6.51 -6.88
N GLU A 252 -18.80 -5.99 -7.80
CA GLU A 252 -19.57 -4.76 -7.59
C GLU A 252 -20.45 -4.82 -6.32
N GLY A 253 -20.98 -5.99 -5.97
CA GLY A 253 -21.76 -6.19 -4.73
C GLY A 253 -20.93 -6.44 -3.46
N LYS A 254 -19.60 -6.46 -3.56
CA LYS A 254 -18.68 -6.79 -2.45
C LYS A 254 -17.64 -5.70 -2.19
N LEU A 255 -17.22 -4.95 -3.21
CA LEU A 255 -16.21 -3.92 -3.05
C LEU A 255 -16.81 -2.69 -2.36
N ARG A 256 -16.22 -2.30 -1.22
CA ARG A 256 -16.68 -1.15 -0.43
C ARG A 256 -15.82 0.09 -0.65
N LEU A 257 -14.50 -0.09 -0.73
CA LEU A 257 -13.55 1.02 -0.78
C LEU A 257 -12.27 0.60 -1.51
N VAL A 258 -11.74 1.48 -2.36
CA VAL A 258 -10.42 1.32 -2.98
C VAL A 258 -9.55 2.52 -2.61
N VAL A 259 -8.49 2.28 -1.85
CA VAL A 259 -7.48 3.28 -1.48
C VAL A 259 -6.23 3.07 -2.32
N MET A 260 -5.86 4.10 -3.07
CA MET A 260 -4.69 4.15 -3.94
C MET A 260 -3.63 5.03 -3.28
N ALA A 261 -2.65 4.41 -2.62
CA ALA A 261 -1.59 5.10 -1.90
C ALA A 261 -0.35 5.32 -2.78
N ALA A 262 0.08 6.58 -2.90
CA ALA A 262 1.20 7.03 -3.73
C ALA A 262 1.21 6.35 -5.12
N PRO A 263 0.09 6.40 -5.88
CA PRO A 263 -0.09 5.53 -7.03
C PRO A 263 0.92 5.77 -8.14
N ASP A 264 1.73 4.74 -8.39
CA ASP A 264 2.71 4.72 -9.47
C ASP A 264 2.05 4.12 -10.72
N ILE A 265 1.18 4.90 -11.35
CA ILE A 265 0.56 4.63 -12.65
C ILE A 265 0.62 5.89 -13.51
N ASP A 266 0.83 5.70 -14.81
CA ASP A 266 0.80 6.80 -15.78
C ASP A 266 -0.59 7.43 -15.81
N ILE A 267 -0.67 8.77 -15.79
CA ILE A 267 -1.96 9.46 -15.73
C ILE A 267 -2.84 9.20 -16.96
N ASP A 268 -2.26 9.07 -18.14
CA ASP A 268 -3.00 8.79 -19.38
C ASP A 268 -3.51 7.35 -19.37
N LEU A 269 -2.69 6.41 -18.88
CA LEU A 269 -3.11 5.02 -18.68
C LEU A 269 -4.23 4.93 -17.64
N PHE A 270 -4.14 5.66 -16.53
CA PHE A 270 -5.19 5.71 -15.52
C PHE A 270 -6.52 6.21 -16.11
N LYS A 271 -6.50 7.31 -16.86
CA LYS A 271 -7.68 7.86 -17.55
C LYS A 271 -8.26 6.87 -18.56
N ALA A 272 -7.41 6.19 -19.34
CA ALA A 272 -7.84 5.15 -20.27
C ALA A 272 -8.50 3.96 -19.55
N ASN A 273 -7.91 3.52 -18.43
CA ASN A 273 -8.45 2.44 -17.61
C ASN A 273 -9.79 2.83 -16.97
N LEU A 274 -9.93 4.04 -16.42
CA LEU A 274 -11.20 4.55 -15.91
C LEU A 274 -12.29 4.58 -16.98
N LYS A 275 -11.97 5.06 -18.20
CA LYS A 275 -12.91 5.06 -19.32
C LYS A 275 -13.38 3.64 -19.67
N ARG A 276 -12.50 2.65 -19.55
CA ARG A 276 -12.83 1.24 -19.81
C ARG A 276 -13.65 0.60 -18.69
N ILE A 277 -13.33 0.90 -17.43
CA ILE A 277 -14.05 0.44 -16.24
C ILE A 277 -15.48 1.00 -16.23
N GLY A 278 -15.63 2.27 -16.64
CA GLY A 278 -16.89 3.00 -16.63
C GLY A 278 -17.17 3.65 -15.27
N VAL A 279 -18.32 4.32 -15.16
CA VAL A 279 -18.74 5.09 -13.98
C VAL A 279 -19.33 4.24 -12.84
N SER A 280 -19.44 2.93 -13.03
CA SER A 280 -19.98 2.00 -12.03
C SER A 280 -18.84 1.38 -11.21
N GLY A 281 -18.73 1.73 -9.94
CA GLY A 281 -17.75 1.15 -9.03
C GLY A 281 -17.69 1.84 -7.67
N PRO A 282 -16.94 1.28 -6.71
CA PRO A 282 -16.68 1.93 -5.43
C PRO A 282 -15.88 3.23 -5.65
N PRO A 283 -15.97 4.19 -4.71
CA PRO A 283 -15.12 5.38 -4.68
C PRO A 283 -13.63 5.01 -4.74
N TYR A 284 -12.85 5.72 -5.57
CA TYR A 284 -11.38 5.70 -5.50
C TYR A 284 -10.92 6.80 -4.55
N VAL A 285 -10.20 6.43 -3.51
CA VAL A 285 -9.50 7.37 -2.64
C VAL A 285 -8.06 7.40 -3.07
N VAL A 286 -7.62 8.52 -3.62
CA VAL A 286 -6.23 8.73 -4.08
C VAL A 286 -5.49 9.47 -2.99
N VAL A 287 -4.46 8.85 -2.43
CA VAL A 287 -3.56 9.45 -1.46
C VAL A 287 -2.25 9.76 -2.18
N LEU A 288 -1.93 11.05 -2.33
CA LEU A 288 -0.81 11.53 -3.15
C LEU A 288 0.14 12.43 -2.36
N SER A 289 1.32 12.70 -2.93
CA SER A 289 2.31 13.61 -2.37
C SER A 289 3.15 14.18 -3.51
N HIS A 290 3.12 15.49 -3.73
CA HIS A 290 3.84 16.12 -4.86
C HIS A 290 5.37 16.12 -4.65
N ASP A 291 5.84 15.99 -3.41
CA ASP A 291 7.25 15.89 -3.02
C ASP A 291 7.77 14.43 -2.98
N ASP A 292 7.02 13.46 -3.53
CA ASP A 292 7.41 12.06 -3.57
C ASP A 292 8.58 11.81 -4.54
N ARG A 293 9.76 11.52 -3.97
CA ARG A 293 11.01 11.36 -4.72
C ARG A 293 11.07 10.04 -5.48
N ALA A 294 10.37 9.00 -5.01
CA ALA A 294 10.32 7.72 -5.71
C ALA A 294 9.47 7.85 -6.98
N LEU A 295 8.35 8.58 -6.90
CA LEU A 295 7.52 8.86 -8.08
C LEU A 295 8.22 9.77 -9.09
N GLN A 296 9.03 10.74 -8.64
CA GLN A 296 9.87 11.55 -9.56
C GLN A 296 10.88 10.68 -10.33
N LEU A 297 11.50 9.69 -9.67
CA LEU A 297 12.37 8.73 -10.33
C LEU A 297 11.58 7.85 -11.32
N SER A 298 10.41 7.35 -10.93
CA SER A 298 9.52 6.58 -11.81
C SER A 298 9.12 7.39 -13.05
N GLN A 299 8.71 8.64 -12.88
CA GLN A 299 8.41 9.57 -13.97
C GLN A 299 9.61 9.71 -14.92
N THR A 300 10.82 9.85 -14.39
CA THR A 300 12.05 9.94 -15.19
C THR A 300 12.27 8.67 -16.02
N LEU A 301 12.14 7.50 -15.40
CA LEU A 301 12.25 6.20 -16.08
C LEU A 301 11.14 5.98 -17.12
N ALA A 302 9.95 6.55 -16.89
CA ALA A 302 8.79 6.46 -17.76
C ALA A 302 8.76 7.53 -18.88
N GLY A 303 9.88 8.19 -19.17
CA GLY A 303 9.97 9.17 -20.27
C GLY A 303 9.35 10.53 -19.95
N GLY A 304 9.31 10.92 -18.68
CA GLY A 304 8.88 12.23 -18.21
C GLY A 304 7.37 12.39 -17.99
N LYS A 305 6.59 11.32 -18.13
CA LYS A 305 5.14 11.33 -17.92
C LYS A 305 4.78 11.31 -16.43
N GLU A 306 3.89 12.20 -16.03
CA GLU A 306 3.46 12.31 -14.64
C GLU A 306 2.82 11.01 -14.14
N ARG A 307 3.08 10.71 -12.87
CA ARG A 307 2.50 9.57 -12.16
C ARG A 307 1.32 10.07 -11.33
N LEU A 308 0.24 9.29 -11.26
CA LEU A 308 -0.99 9.68 -10.55
C LEU A 308 -0.72 10.17 -9.12
N GLY A 309 0.20 9.53 -8.40
CA GLY A 309 0.51 9.87 -7.00
C GLY A 309 1.34 11.14 -6.80
N ALA A 310 1.77 11.79 -7.88
CA ALA A 310 2.44 13.09 -7.87
C ALA A 310 1.82 14.03 -8.92
N PHE A 311 0.63 13.70 -9.45
CA PHE A 311 -0.02 14.44 -10.52
C PHE A 311 -0.36 15.84 -10.05
N SER A 312 -0.06 16.85 -10.86
CA SER A 312 -0.12 18.25 -10.44
C SER A 312 -1.52 18.87 -10.41
N ASN A 313 -2.53 18.16 -10.93
CA ASN A 313 -3.90 18.68 -11.08
C ASN A 313 -4.94 17.83 -10.34
N ASP A 314 -5.01 18.04 -9.03
CA ASP A 314 -5.97 17.38 -8.12
C ASP A 314 -7.43 17.61 -8.53
N ASP A 315 -7.71 18.79 -9.11
CA ASP A 315 -9.04 19.17 -9.59
C ASP A 315 -9.54 18.27 -10.72
N GLU A 316 -8.64 17.85 -11.61
CA GLU A 316 -8.98 16.88 -12.64
C GLU A 316 -9.26 15.50 -12.04
N LEU A 317 -8.50 15.07 -11.03
CA LEU A 317 -8.74 13.79 -10.35
C LEU A 317 -10.09 13.77 -9.63
N ALA A 318 -10.46 14.87 -8.98
CA ALA A 318 -11.78 15.01 -8.36
C ALA A 318 -12.91 14.98 -9.40
N LYS A 319 -12.72 15.58 -10.58
CA LYS A 319 -13.67 15.49 -11.71
C LYS A 319 -13.81 14.07 -12.26
N LEU A 320 -12.77 13.26 -12.16
CA LEU A 320 -12.78 11.83 -12.50
C LEU A 320 -13.43 10.96 -11.40
N GLY A 321 -13.94 11.56 -10.32
CA GLY A 321 -14.65 10.87 -9.24
C GLY A 321 -13.74 10.35 -8.13
N ALA A 322 -12.47 10.76 -8.08
CA ALA A 322 -11.59 10.44 -6.98
C ALA A 322 -11.83 11.36 -5.77
N VAL A 323 -11.67 10.80 -4.57
CA VAL A 323 -11.47 11.59 -3.35
C VAL A 323 -9.96 11.70 -3.14
N VAL A 324 -9.41 12.90 -3.20
CA VAL A 324 -7.96 13.13 -3.17
C VAL A 324 -7.52 13.60 -1.78
N PHE A 325 -6.54 12.92 -1.22
CA PHE A 325 -5.82 13.32 -0.01
C PHE A 325 -4.38 13.65 -0.37
N ASP A 326 -4.00 14.92 -0.24
CA ASP A 326 -2.63 15.39 -0.47
C ASP A 326 -1.83 15.43 0.84
N LEU A 327 -0.68 14.73 0.84
CA LEU A 327 0.23 14.56 1.97
C LEU A 327 1.54 15.35 1.82
N THR A 328 1.61 16.26 0.86
CA THR A 328 2.82 17.04 0.57
C THR A 328 3.36 17.72 1.83
N ASP A 329 2.47 18.28 2.65
CA ASP A 329 2.82 19.01 3.88
C ASP A 329 3.10 18.10 5.10
N ILE A 330 3.06 16.77 4.94
CA ILE A 330 3.37 15.80 6.00
C ILE A 330 4.81 15.30 5.85
N GLN A 331 5.56 15.21 6.95
CA GLN A 331 6.92 14.65 6.94
C GLN A 331 6.91 13.12 6.83
N GLY A 332 7.67 12.57 5.89
CA GLY A 332 7.89 11.12 5.76
C GLY A 332 8.85 10.55 6.82
N ASN A 333 8.63 9.29 7.22
CA ASN A 333 9.58 8.50 8.00
C ASN A 333 10.63 7.78 7.11
N ASP A 334 10.54 7.97 5.79
CA ASP A 334 11.45 7.42 4.78
C ASP A 334 12.13 8.56 3.99
N GLY A 335 13.36 8.33 3.51
CA GLY A 335 14.13 9.34 2.77
C GLY A 335 13.56 9.73 1.40
N THR A 336 12.50 9.04 0.95
CA THR A 336 11.86 9.26 -0.35
C THR A 336 10.48 9.90 -0.27
N ASN A 337 9.91 10.09 0.93
CA ASN A 337 8.54 10.56 1.12
C ASN A 337 7.45 9.66 0.49
N HIS A 338 7.81 8.44 0.09
CA HIS A 338 6.94 7.49 -0.61
C HIS A 338 6.14 6.59 0.37
N GLY A 339 6.57 6.55 1.63
CA GLY A 339 5.96 5.78 2.70
C GLY A 339 4.97 6.54 3.57
N LYS A 340 4.65 7.81 3.27
CA LYS A 340 3.77 8.66 4.11
C LYS A 340 2.41 8.02 4.41
N PHE A 341 1.85 7.26 3.47
CA PHE A 341 0.57 6.55 3.65
C PHE A 341 0.58 5.60 4.87
N ALA A 342 1.72 4.99 5.19
CA ALA A 342 1.85 4.07 6.31
C ALA A 342 1.64 4.77 7.65
N GLN A 343 2.02 6.05 7.74
CA GLN A 343 1.79 6.88 8.92
C GLN A 343 0.32 7.31 9.04
N LEU A 344 -0.39 7.44 7.92
CA LEU A 344 -1.82 7.76 7.94
C LEU A 344 -2.69 6.60 8.43
N ALA A 345 -2.18 5.38 8.46
CA ALA A 345 -2.93 4.22 8.91
C ALA A 345 -3.57 4.46 10.28
N GLN A 346 -2.86 5.11 11.22
CA GLN A 346 -3.37 5.48 12.54
C GLN A 346 -4.61 6.40 12.53
N TYR A 347 -4.88 7.04 11.40
CA TYR A 347 -6.03 7.91 11.17
C TYR A 347 -7.09 7.29 10.26
N ALA A 348 -6.98 6.00 9.95
CA ALA A 348 -7.92 5.31 9.06
C ALA A 348 -9.39 5.42 9.52
N PRO A 349 -9.74 5.29 10.82
CA PRO A 349 -11.13 5.48 11.26
C PRO A 349 -11.69 6.88 10.96
N GLN A 350 -10.88 7.92 11.12
CA GLN A 350 -11.24 9.30 10.83
C GLN A 350 -11.43 9.51 9.32
N ILE A 351 -10.51 8.97 8.52
CA ILE A 351 -10.57 9.01 7.06
C ILE A 351 -11.81 8.25 6.55
N GLU A 352 -12.13 7.08 7.10
CA GLU A 352 -13.31 6.31 6.72
C GLU A 352 -14.61 7.08 7.02
N ASN A 353 -14.70 7.71 8.19
CA ASN A 353 -15.84 8.55 8.55
C ASN A 353 -15.98 9.76 7.63
N LEU A 354 -14.87 10.41 7.28
CA LEU A 354 -14.83 11.51 6.33
C LEU A 354 -15.35 11.08 4.95
N ILE A 355 -14.87 9.95 4.43
CA ILE A 355 -15.28 9.39 3.14
C ILE A 355 -16.79 9.06 3.14
N LYS A 356 -17.29 8.40 4.19
CA LYS A 356 -18.72 8.08 4.33
C LYS A 356 -19.59 9.33 4.31
N ASN A 357 -19.18 10.37 5.03
CA ASN A 357 -19.93 11.61 5.10
C ASN A 357 -19.93 12.37 3.77
N THR A 358 -18.83 12.34 3.02
CA THR A 358 -18.76 12.95 1.68
C THR A 358 -19.70 12.23 0.70
N GLN A 359 -19.68 10.90 0.65
CA GLN A 359 -20.56 10.13 -0.24
C GLN A 359 -22.04 10.31 0.07
N LEU A 360 -22.43 10.35 1.35
CA LEU A 360 -23.81 10.59 1.74
C LEU A 360 -24.32 11.97 1.27
N LYS A 361 -23.43 12.97 1.19
CA LYS A 361 -23.77 14.30 0.65
C LYS A 361 -23.91 14.28 -0.86
N ASP A 362 -23.02 13.61 -1.59
CA ASP A 362 -23.14 13.45 -3.05
C ASP A 362 -24.48 12.80 -3.44
N LEU A 363 -24.92 11.77 -2.70
CA LEU A 363 -26.19 11.07 -2.95
C LEU A 363 -27.45 11.89 -2.62
N ASN A 364 -27.36 12.84 -1.67
CA ASN A 364 -28.50 13.69 -1.27
C ASN A 364 -28.65 14.95 -2.14
N ILE A 365 -27.57 15.46 -2.72
CA ILE A 365 -27.61 16.66 -3.58
C ILE A 365 -28.21 16.32 -4.96
N ASP A 366 -28.01 15.11 -5.49
CA ASP A 366 -28.70 14.65 -6.71
C ASP A 366 -30.24 14.65 -6.56
N ASN A 367 -30.77 14.71 -5.33
CA ASN A 367 -32.20 14.77 -5.01
C ASN A 367 -32.69 16.14 -4.51
N SER A 368 -31.85 17.17 -4.43
CA SER A 368 -32.27 18.48 -3.90
C SER A 368 -31.60 19.66 -4.61
N SER A 369 -32.41 20.41 -5.36
CA SER A 369 -32.03 21.71 -5.92
C SER A 369 -32.05 22.77 -4.82
N THR A 370 -30.92 23.03 -4.15
CA THR A 370 -30.61 24.32 -3.52
C THR A 370 -29.14 24.38 -3.07
N ALA A 371 -28.42 25.34 -3.62
CA ALA A 371 -26.99 25.56 -3.41
C ALA A 371 -26.73 26.65 -2.36
N GLU A 372 -26.93 26.37 -1.07
CA GLU A 372 -26.52 27.29 0.03
C GLU A 372 -25.89 26.58 1.25
N ALA A 373 -25.62 25.28 1.21
CA ALA A 373 -25.20 24.49 2.39
C ALA A 373 -23.67 24.25 2.54
N GLY A 374 -22.84 24.95 1.75
CA GLY A 374 -21.42 24.63 1.58
C GLY A 374 -20.48 25.04 2.74
N VAL A 375 -20.69 26.22 3.34
CA VAL A 375 -19.73 26.82 4.29
C VAL A 375 -20.01 26.43 5.75
N SER A 376 -21.27 26.18 6.12
CA SER A 376 -21.67 25.82 7.48
C SER A 376 -21.31 24.38 7.88
N ASN A 377 -21.01 23.51 6.90
CA ASN A 377 -20.89 22.07 7.12
C ASN A 377 -19.45 21.52 7.17
N LEU A 378 -18.43 22.34 6.90
CA LEU A 378 -17.05 22.04 7.29
C LEU A 378 -16.91 22.07 8.82
N GLY A 379 -17.61 22.98 9.50
CA GLY A 379 -17.68 23.03 10.97
C GLY A 379 -18.35 21.80 11.61
N ASN A 380 -19.28 21.15 10.90
CA ASN A 380 -19.88 19.88 11.35
C ASN A 380 -18.99 18.66 11.04
N LEU A 381 -18.19 18.70 9.96
CA LEU A 381 -17.12 17.75 9.69
C LEU A 381 -16.08 17.72 10.83
N VAL A 382 -15.83 18.89 11.41
CA VAL A 382 -14.89 19.14 12.52
C VAL A 382 -15.41 18.62 13.86
N SER A 383 -16.72 18.45 14.04
CA SER A 383 -17.32 18.08 15.33
C SER A 383 -17.12 16.60 15.76
N GLY A 384 -16.74 15.72 14.82
CA GLY A 384 -16.53 14.28 15.09
C GLY A 384 -15.07 13.80 15.02
N ALA A 385 -14.13 14.65 14.61
CA ALA A 385 -12.72 14.33 14.55
C ALA A 385 -12.03 14.73 15.87
N THR A 386 -11.14 13.87 16.38
CA THR A 386 -10.32 14.24 17.54
C THR A 386 -9.41 15.42 17.18
N SER A 387 -9.13 16.30 18.15
CA SER A 387 -8.32 17.51 17.96
C SER A 387 -6.96 17.27 17.28
N SER A 388 -6.41 16.06 17.40
CA SER A 388 -5.13 15.67 16.78
C SER A 388 -5.23 15.45 15.27
N PHE A 389 -6.35 14.93 14.74
CA PHE A 389 -6.54 14.77 13.29
C PHE A 389 -6.81 16.12 12.61
N LEU A 390 -7.49 17.03 13.31
CA LEU A 390 -7.82 18.37 12.84
C LEU A 390 -6.59 19.27 12.61
N ASN A 391 -5.47 18.95 13.25
CA ASN A 391 -4.21 19.68 13.12
C ASN A 391 -3.25 19.08 12.09
N LEU A 392 -3.61 17.97 11.44
CA LEU A 392 -2.82 17.45 10.32
C LEU A 392 -3.01 18.39 9.13
N PRO A 393 -1.93 18.82 8.46
CA PRO A 393 -2.01 19.67 7.27
C PRO A 393 -2.44 18.83 6.04
N LEU A 394 -3.59 18.16 6.15
CA LEU A 394 -4.17 17.35 5.08
C LEU A 394 -5.04 18.23 4.19
N ARG A 395 -4.80 18.19 2.88
CA ARG A 395 -5.68 18.82 1.90
C ARG A 395 -6.60 17.75 1.30
N LEU A 396 -7.89 18.03 1.31
CA LEU A 396 -8.93 17.16 0.76
C LEU A 396 -9.55 17.83 -0.46
N THR A 397 -9.44 17.17 -1.60
CA THR A 397 -10.07 17.62 -2.85
C THR A 397 -11.15 16.62 -3.26
N THR A 398 -12.37 17.14 -3.47
CA THR A 398 -13.55 16.37 -3.87
C THR A 398 -14.32 17.16 -4.92
N ARG A 399 -15.21 16.49 -5.67
CA ARG A 399 -16.01 17.12 -6.73
C ARG A 399 -16.84 18.32 -6.24
N GLN A 400 -17.27 18.33 -4.97
CA GLN A 400 -18.11 19.39 -4.40
C GLN A 400 -17.35 20.65 -3.94
N ASN A 401 -16.08 20.54 -3.55
CA ASN A 401 -15.29 21.70 -3.08
C ASN A 401 -15.12 22.80 -4.15
N GLN A 402 -15.42 22.51 -5.42
CA GLN A 402 -15.37 23.46 -6.53
C GLN A 402 -16.62 24.34 -6.67
N LEU A 403 -17.78 23.98 -6.12
CA LEU A 403 -18.97 24.83 -6.20
C LEU A 403 -18.90 26.04 -5.25
N ILE A 404 -17.96 26.05 -4.31
CA ILE A 404 -17.80 27.10 -3.29
C ILE A 404 -16.67 28.09 -3.65
N GLN A 405 -15.74 27.71 -4.53
CA GLN A 405 -14.64 28.59 -4.99
C GLN A 405 -14.87 29.20 -6.38
N GLY A 406 -16.01 28.92 -7.01
CA GLY A 406 -16.44 29.56 -8.25
C GLY A 406 -17.52 30.61 -8.01
N ASN A 407 -17.15 31.76 -7.42
CA ASN A 407 -17.85 33.04 -7.56
C ASN A 407 -16.86 34.19 -7.37
#